data_AF-A0AAV6HKN4-F1
#
_entry.id   AF-A0AAV6HKN4-F1
#
_cell.length_a   1.000
_cell.length_b   1.000
_cell.length_c   1.000
_cell.angle_alpha   90.00
_cell.angle_beta   90.00
_cell.angle_gamma   90.00
#
_symmetry.space_group_name_H-M   'P 1'
#
loop_
_entity.id
_entity.type
_entity.pdbx_description
1 polymer ?
#
loop_
_entity_poly.entity_id
_entity_poly.type
_entity_poly.pdbx_seq_one_letter_code
_entity_poly.pdbx_strand_id
1 'polypeptide(L)'
;MSRGENDYDEEALQRLTSTIVQKIGEGAQKTESFFSLAHIWRVPKELRKLKKSAYTPCLIAIGPLHRKDEHLQTPLQHVKMSYTNYLLQRLTEGMEDLELAEQKKFTVVKKCLAEIKTSIDEAKKCYAAEVTLNEEMMLVDGCFILEFLYRDLHGTLEVRKLKASTLLSVDKT
;
A
#
# COMPACT_ATOMS: atom_id res chain seq x y z
N MET A 1 -65.66 5.88 24.69
CA MET A 1 -64.30 6.00 25.25
C MET A 1 -63.39 5.09 24.44
N SER A 2 -62.63 5.63 23.48
CA SER A 2 -61.58 4.92 22.75
C SER A 2 -60.66 5.99 22.14
N ARG A 3 -59.56 6.29 22.82
CA ARG A 3 -58.57 7.28 22.38
C ARG A 3 -57.15 6.95 22.84
N GLY A 4 -56.89 5.68 23.21
CA GLY A 4 -55.65 5.28 23.90
C GLY A 4 -54.71 4.37 23.11
N GLU A 5 -55.14 3.76 22.00
CA GLU A 5 -54.32 2.76 21.28
C GLU A 5 -53.54 3.36 20.08
N ASN A 6 -54.06 4.39 19.41
CA ASN A 6 -53.41 4.95 18.21
C ASN A 6 -52.17 5.84 18.51
N ASP A 7 -52.09 6.42 19.71
CA ASP A 7 -51.03 7.37 20.09
C ASP A 7 -49.70 6.66 20.41
N TYR A 8 -49.79 5.42 20.93
CA TYR A 8 -48.64 4.60 21.28
C TYR A 8 -47.92 4.06 20.03
N ASP A 9 -48.68 3.68 19.00
CA ASP A 9 -48.14 3.24 17.71
C ASP A 9 -47.52 4.40 16.92
N GLU A 10 -48.08 5.61 17.04
CA GLU A 10 -47.55 6.81 16.38
C GLU A 10 -46.21 7.27 17.01
N GLU A 11 -46.09 7.27 18.33
CA GLU A 11 -44.81 7.54 19.01
C GLU A 11 -43.74 6.50 18.67
N ALA A 12 -44.09 5.21 18.65
CA ALA A 12 -43.17 4.14 18.31
C ALA A 12 -42.68 4.26 16.86
N LEU A 13 -43.58 4.57 15.93
CA LEU A 13 -43.26 4.82 14.53
C LEU A 13 -42.38 6.06 14.36
N GLN A 14 -42.63 7.13 15.12
CA GLN A 14 -41.82 8.35 15.08
C GLN A 14 -40.39 8.10 15.60
N ARG A 15 -40.23 7.32 16.68
CA ARG A 15 -38.91 6.93 17.22
C ARG A 15 -38.14 6.06 16.24
N LEU A 16 -38.81 5.08 15.62
CA LEU A 16 -38.20 4.22 14.60
C LEU A 16 -37.76 5.04 13.39
N THR A 17 -38.61 5.93 12.90
CA THR A 17 -38.32 6.82 11.76
C THR A 17 -37.09 7.68 12.04
N SER A 18 -37.05 8.33 13.21
CA SER A 18 -35.90 9.16 13.62
C SER A 18 -34.60 8.34 13.67
N THR A 19 -34.67 7.12 14.20
CA THR A 19 -33.51 6.20 14.28
C THR A 19 -33.01 5.80 12.89
N ILE A 20 -33.92 5.50 11.96
CA ILE A 20 -33.56 5.10 10.60
C ILE A 20 -32.94 6.27 9.84
N VAL A 21 -33.55 7.47 9.90
CA VAL A 21 -33.02 8.68 9.26
C VAL A 21 -31.62 8.99 9.76
N GLN A 22 -31.38 8.88 11.08
CA GLN A 22 -30.05 9.07 11.65
C GLN A 22 -29.04 8.05 11.09
N LYS A 23 -29.39 6.75 11.06
CA LYS A 23 -28.51 5.70 10.51
C LYS A 23 -28.21 5.90 9.03
N ILE A 24 -29.18 6.38 8.25
CA ILE A 24 -28.99 6.71 6.83
C ILE A 24 -27.97 7.86 6.70
N GLY A 25 -28.14 8.93 7.49
CA GLY A 25 -27.22 10.08 7.50
C GLY A 25 -25.80 9.68 7.92
N GLU A 26 -25.66 8.91 8.99
CA GLU A 26 -24.36 8.37 9.44
C GLU A 26 -23.72 7.47 8.39
N GLY A 27 -24.51 6.61 7.75
CA GLY A 27 -24.06 5.74 6.66
C GLY A 27 -23.55 6.53 5.47
N ALA A 28 -24.26 7.58 5.06
CA ALA A 28 -23.85 8.46 3.97
C ALA A 28 -22.53 9.19 4.28
N GLN A 29 -22.42 9.79 5.47
CA GLN A 29 -21.19 10.49 5.89
C GLN A 29 -19.99 9.55 6.01
N LYS A 30 -20.18 8.35 6.59
CA LYS A 30 -19.13 7.33 6.67
C LYS A 30 -18.69 6.89 5.27
N THR A 31 -19.63 6.76 4.34
CA THR A 31 -19.35 6.37 2.96
C THR A 31 -18.53 7.45 2.25
N GLU A 32 -18.92 8.71 2.36
CA GLU A 32 -18.19 9.85 1.78
C GLU A 32 -16.78 9.99 2.37
N SER A 33 -16.65 9.88 3.69
CA SER A 33 -15.35 9.87 4.37
C SER A 33 -14.48 8.69 3.94
N PHE A 34 -15.06 7.49 3.78
CA PHE A 34 -14.33 6.32 3.33
C PHE A 34 -13.82 6.47 1.89
N PHE A 35 -14.68 6.92 0.96
CA PHE A 35 -14.29 7.11 -0.45
C PHE A 35 -13.29 8.25 -0.66
N SER A 36 -13.30 9.28 0.20
CA SER A 36 -12.30 10.36 0.15
C SER A 36 -10.93 9.95 0.70
N LEU A 37 -10.88 8.96 1.60
CA LEU A 37 -9.63 8.48 2.20
C LEU A 37 -9.02 7.30 1.44
N ALA A 38 -9.83 6.43 0.84
CA ALA A 38 -9.37 5.22 0.18
C ALA A 38 -8.92 5.46 -1.27
N HIS A 39 -7.62 5.30 -1.51
CA HIS A 39 -6.97 5.52 -2.81
C HIS A 39 -6.47 4.22 -3.46
N ILE A 40 -6.39 3.12 -2.70
CA ILE A 40 -5.85 1.83 -3.14
C ILE A 40 -6.97 0.79 -3.04
N TRP A 41 -7.46 0.37 -4.20
CA TRP A 41 -8.60 -0.54 -4.32
C TRP A 41 -8.15 -1.94 -4.72
N ARG A 42 -8.84 -2.96 -4.19
CA ARG A 42 -8.71 -4.30 -4.75
C ARG A 42 -9.41 -4.34 -6.11
N VAL A 43 -8.82 -5.10 -7.04
CA VAL A 43 -9.45 -5.39 -8.32
C VAL A 43 -10.77 -6.14 -8.06
N PRO A 44 -11.91 -5.69 -8.64
CA PRO A 44 -13.18 -6.40 -8.56
C PRO A 44 -13.05 -7.89 -8.92
N LYS A 45 -13.76 -8.74 -8.18
CA LYS A 45 -13.62 -10.21 -8.30
C LYS A 45 -13.96 -10.69 -9.70
N GLU A 46 -14.94 -10.05 -10.33
CA GLU A 46 -15.45 -10.34 -11.66
C GLU A 46 -14.37 -10.08 -12.72
N LEU A 47 -13.69 -8.93 -12.64
CA LEU A 47 -12.56 -8.62 -13.51
C LEU A 47 -11.38 -9.57 -13.28
N ARG A 48 -11.09 -9.87 -12.01
CA ARG A 48 -10.01 -10.81 -11.65
C ARG A 48 -10.29 -12.24 -12.15
N LYS A 49 -11.56 -12.67 -12.21
CA LYS A 49 -11.94 -13.99 -12.77
C LYS A 49 -11.65 -14.09 -14.27
N LEU A 50 -11.83 -13.00 -15.03
CA LEU A 50 -11.56 -12.98 -16.47
C LEU A 50 -10.08 -13.24 -16.78
N LYS A 51 -9.16 -12.62 -16.04
CA LYS A 51 -7.72 -12.82 -16.21
C LYS A 51 -6.94 -12.63 -14.91
N LYS A 52 -6.88 -13.66 -14.07
CA LYS A 52 -6.22 -13.62 -12.75
C LYS A 52 -4.75 -13.17 -12.82
N SER A 53 -4.03 -13.60 -13.85
CA SER A 53 -2.60 -13.30 -14.03
C SER A 53 -2.33 -11.82 -14.32
N ALA A 54 -3.26 -11.10 -14.96
CA ALA A 54 -3.10 -9.66 -15.21
C ALA A 54 -3.13 -8.80 -13.95
N TYR A 55 -3.67 -9.35 -12.85
CA TYR A 55 -3.85 -8.65 -11.58
C TYR A 55 -3.07 -9.32 -10.44
N THR A 56 -2.20 -10.28 -10.76
CA THR A 56 -1.34 -10.94 -9.77
C THR A 56 0.09 -10.54 -10.10
N PRO A 57 0.82 -9.91 -9.17
CA PRO A 57 2.23 -9.62 -9.40
C PRO A 57 2.98 -10.91 -9.76
N CYS A 58 3.90 -10.79 -10.72
CA CYS A 58 4.67 -11.94 -11.20
C CYS A 58 5.96 -12.14 -10.39
N LEU A 59 6.59 -11.06 -9.92
CA LEU A 59 7.96 -11.09 -9.39
C LEU A 59 8.06 -10.65 -7.93
N ILE A 60 7.52 -9.47 -7.62
CA ILE A 60 7.69 -8.80 -6.32
C ILE A 60 6.33 -8.28 -5.86
N ALA A 61 6.05 -8.48 -4.58
CA ALA A 61 4.92 -7.86 -3.90
C ALA A 61 5.32 -6.48 -3.38
N ILE A 62 4.52 -5.47 -3.70
CA ILE A 62 4.61 -4.12 -3.11
C ILE A 62 3.35 -3.91 -2.27
N GLY A 63 3.54 -3.52 -1.02
CA GLY A 63 2.47 -3.32 -0.06
C GLY A 63 1.81 -4.62 0.43
N PRO A 64 0.72 -4.50 1.18
CA PRO A 64 0.15 -5.59 1.97
C PRO A 64 -0.70 -6.57 1.17
N LEU A 65 -1.25 -6.16 0.01
CA LEU A 65 -2.31 -6.90 -0.67
C LEU A 65 -1.87 -8.26 -1.19
N HIS A 66 -0.64 -8.37 -1.68
CA HIS A 66 -0.06 -9.59 -2.26
C HIS A 66 1.04 -10.19 -1.39
N ARG A 67 1.23 -9.67 -0.17
CA ARG A 67 2.34 -10.08 0.70
C ARG A 67 2.26 -11.56 1.06
N LYS A 68 1.06 -12.11 1.23
CA LYS A 68 0.87 -13.51 1.64
C LYS A 68 0.81 -14.49 0.47
N ASP A 69 0.97 -14.02 -0.77
CA ASP A 69 0.93 -14.89 -1.94
C ASP A 69 2.20 -15.74 -1.97
N GLU A 70 2.05 -17.06 -1.84
CA GLU A 70 3.17 -18.01 -1.72
C GLU A 70 4.13 -17.94 -2.90
N HIS A 71 3.61 -17.76 -4.13
CA HIS A 71 4.43 -17.63 -5.34
C HIS A 71 5.29 -16.36 -5.36
N LEU A 72 5.01 -15.40 -4.47
CA LEU A 72 5.81 -14.18 -4.30
C LEU A 72 6.75 -14.27 -3.10
N GLN A 73 6.67 -15.30 -2.26
CA GLN A 73 7.63 -15.57 -1.18
C GLN A 73 8.92 -16.20 -1.71
N THR A 74 9.48 -15.58 -2.74
CA THR A 74 10.67 -16.05 -3.43
C THR A 74 11.90 -15.28 -2.96
N PRO A 75 13.11 -15.80 -3.22
CA PRO A 75 14.34 -15.05 -2.96
C PRO A 75 14.40 -13.68 -3.66
N LEU A 76 13.56 -13.44 -4.68
CA LEU A 76 13.47 -12.15 -5.35
C LEU A 76 12.89 -11.05 -4.45
N GLN A 77 12.22 -11.40 -3.35
CA GLN A 77 11.85 -10.41 -2.33
C GLN A 77 13.09 -9.76 -1.69
N HIS A 78 14.23 -10.47 -1.64
CA HIS A 78 15.50 -9.90 -1.17
C HIS A 78 16.06 -8.82 -2.12
N VAL A 79 15.58 -8.74 -3.37
CA VAL A 79 15.94 -7.64 -4.28
C VAL A 79 15.52 -6.31 -3.67
N LYS A 80 14.38 -6.23 -2.98
CA LYS A 80 13.96 -4.99 -2.29
C LYS A 80 14.96 -4.59 -1.21
N MET A 81 15.43 -5.54 -0.41
CA MET A 81 16.47 -5.30 0.59
C MET A 81 17.78 -4.84 -0.04
N SER A 82 18.17 -5.43 -1.17
CA SER A 82 19.36 -5.01 -1.91
C SER A 82 19.24 -3.57 -2.40
N TYR A 83 18.08 -3.18 -2.96
CA TYR A 83 17.81 -1.80 -3.38
C TYR A 83 17.80 -0.83 -2.20
N THR A 84 17.21 -1.21 -1.07
CA THR A 84 17.29 -0.42 0.17
C THR A 84 18.74 -0.21 0.60
N ASN A 85 19.56 -1.27 0.59
CA ASN A 85 20.97 -1.16 0.92
C ASN A 85 21.72 -0.24 -0.06
N TYR A 86 21.46 -0.34 -1.36
CA TYR A 86 22.06 0.57 -2.35
C TYR A 86 21.67 2.02 -2.11
N LEU A 87 20.40 2.30 -1.81
CA LEU A 87 19.94 3.65 -1.48
C LEU A 87 20.67 4.21 -0.26
N LEU A 88 20.81 3.39 0.78
CA LEU A 88 21.54 3.77 2.00
C LEU A 88 23.04 3.98 1.74
N GLN A 89 23.66 3.16 0.88
CA GLN A 89 25.05 3.32 0.47
C GLN A 89 25.29 4.65 -0.24
N ARG A 90 24.34 5.12 -1.07
CA ARG A 90 24.41 6.44 -1.72
C ARG A 90 24.46 7.59 -0.72
N LEU A 91 23.80 7.46 0.43
CA LEU A 91 23.84 8.48 1.49
C LEU A 91 25.21 8.59 2.17
N THR A 92 26.05 7.56 2.03
CA THR A 92 27.38 7.47 2.62
C THR A 92 28.49 7.45 1.57
N GLU A 93 28.16 7.70 0.30
CA GLU A 93 29.13 7.71 -0.78
C GLU A 93 30.18 8.79 -0.53
N GLY A 94 31.47 8.42 -0.63
CA GLY A 94 32.59 9.30 -0.34
C GLY A 94 32.97 9.43 1.15
N MET A 95 32.32 8.70 2.06
CA MET A 95 32.77 8.62 3.46
C MET A 95 33.88 7.59 3.61
N GLU A 96 35.05 8.03 4.11
CA GLU A 96 36.21 7.15 4.35
C GLU A 96 36.07 6.34 5.65
N ASP A 97 35.43 6.92 6.66
CA ASP A 97 35.15 6.27 7.93
C ASP A 97 33.92 5.36 7.82
N LEU A 98 34.16 4.06 7.84
CA LEU A 98 33.13 3.03 7.73
C LEU A 98 32.20 2.97 8.94
N GLU A 99 32.71 3.22 10.15
CA GLU A 99 31.88 3.21 11.36
C GLU A 99 30.90 4.39 11.34
N LEU A 100 31.40 5.58 10.95
CA LEU A 100 30.56 6.76 10.80
C LEU A 100 29.52 6.58 9.68
N ALA A 101 29.89 5.93 8.57
CA ALA A 101 28.97 5.60 7.50
C ALA A 101 27.83 4.67 7.99
N GLU A 102 28.17 3.59 8.69
CA GLU A 102 27.15 2.68 9.25
C GLU A 102 26.27 3.37 10.29
N GLN A 103 26.85 4.20 11.17
CA GLN A 103 26.08 5.00 12.13
C GLN A 103 25.11 5.97 11.45
N LYS A 104 25.51 6.57 10.32
CA LYS A 104 24.64 7.44 9.50
C LYS A 104 23.48 6.65 8.90
N LYS A 105 23.74 5.50 8.28
CA LYS A 105 22.69 4.61 7.74
C LYS A 105 21.70 4.20 8.83
N PHE A 106 22.21 3.75 9.97
CA PHE A 106 21.39 3.37 11.12
C PHE A 106 20.50 4.51 11.60
N THR A 107 21.06 5.72 11.71
CA THR A 107 20.33 6.91 12.15
C THR A 107 19.22 7.28 11.17
N VAL A 108 19.46 7.19 9.86
CA VAL A 108 18.45 7.44 8.82
C VAL A 108 17.32 6.42 8.92
N VAL A 109 17.66 5.12 8.96
CA VAL A 109 16.66 4.04 9.08
C VAL A 109 15.83 4.22 10.35
N LYS A 110 16.45 4.55 11.48
CA LYS A 110 15.75 4.82 12.75
C LYS A 110 14.75 5.97 12.63
N LYS A 111 15.13 7.07 11.97
CA LYS A 111 14.23 8.21 11.71
C LYS A 111 13.06 7.80 10.82
N CYS A 112 13.34 7.11 9.70
CA CYS A 112 12.28 6.63 8.81
C CYS A 112 11.30 5.71 9.53
N LEU A 113 11.78 4.77 10.36
CA LEU A 113 10.92 3.88 11.14
C LEU A 113 10.07 4.66 12.16
N ALA A 114 10.61 5.71 12.78
CA ALA A 114 9.85 6.55 13.71
C ALA A 114 8.69 7.26 12.98
N GLU A 115 8.96 7.86 11.81
CA GLU A 115 7.92 8.51 11.00
C GLU A 115 6.89 7.51 10.46
N ILE A 116 7.33 6.35 9.98
CA ILE A 116 6.40 5.31 9.50
C ILE A 116 5.45 4.87 10.62
N LYS A 117 5.94 4.74 11.86
CA LYS A 117 5.11 4.36 13.01
C LYS A 117 4.01 5.38 13.30
N THR A 118 4.28 6.67 13.17
CA THR A 118 3.27 7.70 13.40
C THR A 118 2.24 7.77 12.27
N SER A 119 2.64 7.41 11.04
CA SER A 119 1.76 7.46 9.86
C SER A 119 1.05 6.14 9.50
N ILE A 120 1.35 5.01 10.16
CA ILE A 120 0.80 3.69 9.78
C ILE A 120 -0.72 3.66 9.75
N ASP A 121 -1.38 4.27 10.74
CA ASP A 121 -2.84 4.22 10.83
C ASP A 121 -3.52 5.10 9.77
N GLU A 122 -2.88 6.19 9.37
CA GLU A 122 -3.33 6.99 8.23
C GLU A 122 -3.09 6.25 6.92
N ALA A 123 -1.93 5.61 6.75
CA ALA A 123 -1.61 4.82 5.58
C ALA A 123 -2.58 3.63 5.38
N LYS A 124 -3.09 3.02 6.45
CA LYS A 124 -4.13 1.99 6.37
C LYS A 124 -5.41 2.52 5.74
N LYS A 125 -5.80 3.76 6.04
CA LYS A 125 -7.02 4.39 5.48
C LYS A 125 -6.94 4.59 3.97
N CYS A 126 -5.73 4.65 3.42
CA CYS A 126 -5.53 4.68 1.97
C CYS A 126 -5.98 3.40 1.26
N TYR A 127 -6.14 2.28 1.97
CA TYR A 127 -6.63 1.03 1.39
C TYR A 127 -8.13 0.91 1.59
N ALA A 128 -8.86 0.63 0.50
CA ALA A 128 -10.29 0.32 0.57
C ALA A 128 -10.59 -1.05 1.23
N ALA A 129 -9.54 -1.84 1.45
CA ALA A 129 -9.65 -3.09 2.17
C ALA A 129 -8.99 -2.96 3.54
N GLU A 130 -9.50 -3.70 4.51
CA GLU A 130 -8.77 -3.90 5.77
C GLU A 130 -7.44 -4.61 5.46
N VAL A 131 -6.34 -3.97 5.90
CA VAL A 131 -4.97 -4.43 5.65
C VAL A 131 -4.14 -4.32 6.93
N THR A 132 -3.20 -5.25 7.06
CA THR A 132 -2.14 -5.16 8.07
C THR A 132 -0.89 -4.58 7.41
N LEU A 133 -0.51 -3.38 7.80
CA LEU A 133 0.78 -2.79 7.46
C LEU A 133 1.80 -3.13 8.55
N ASN A 134 3.06 -3.31 8.15
CA ASN A 134 4.21 -3.37 9.05
C ASN A 134 5.26 -2.36 8.58
N GLU A 135 6.01 -1.85 9.54
CA GLU A 135 7.02 -0.81 9.36
C GLU A 135 8.11 -1.26 8.40
N GLU A 136 8.58 -2.51 8.56
CA GLU A 136 9.62 -3.08 7.71
C GLU A 136 9.19 -3.12 6.24
N MET A 137 7.95 -3.51 5.93
CA MET A 137 7.46 -3.51 4.54
C MET A 137 7.38 -2.09 4.01
N MET A 138 6.79 -1.17 4.77
CA MET A 138 6.65 0.23 4.35
C MET A 138 8.02 0.84 4.03
N LEU A 139 9.01 0.60 4.89
CA LEU A 139 10.38 1.08 4.70
C LEU A 139 11.02 0.44 3.47
N VAL A 140 11.02 -0.90 3.41
CA VAL A 140 11.73 -1.65 2.35
C VAL A 140 11.08 -1.44 0.99
N ASP A 141 9.76 -1.43 0.91
CA ASP A 141 9.03 -1.19 -0.34
C ASP A 141 9.20 0.26 -0.79
N GLY A 142 9.14 1.22 0.12
CA GLY A 142 9.38 2.64 -0.16
C GLY A 142 10.79 2.88 -0.68
N CYS A 143 11.81 2.36 0.02
CA CYS A 143 13.20 2.45 -0.42
C CYS A 143 13.44 1.74 -1.75
N PHE A 144 12.82 0.58 -1.97
CA PHE A 144 12.87 -0.12 -3.25
C PHE A 144 12.33 0.74 -4.40
N ILE A 145 11.15 1.35 -4.23
CA ILE A 145 10.54 2.22 -5.24
C ILE A 145 11.44 3.43 -5.53
N LEU A 146 11.94 4.09 -4.48
CA LEU A 146 12.80 5.26 -4.62
C LEU A 146 14.10 4.94 -5.39
N GLU A 147 14.82 3.88 -4.98
CA GLU A 147 16.05 3.48 -5.66
C GLU A 147 15.77 2.96 -7.08
N PHE A 148 14.66 2.25 -7.29
CA PHE A 148 14.27 1.77 -8.62
C PHE A 148 14.02 2.93 -9.58
N LEU A 149 13.23 3.92 -9.16
CA LEU A 149 12.96 5.12 -9.95
C LEU A 149 14.23 5.95 -10.18
N TYR A 150 15.06 6.11 -9.15
CA TYR A 150 16.34 6.80 -9.28
C TYR A 150 17.24 6.13 -10.33
N ARG A 151 17.40 4.81 -10.26
CA ARG A 151 18.18 4.04 -11.24
C ARG A 151 17.60 4.07 -12.63
N ASP A 152 16.27 4.09 -12.75
CA ASP A 152 15.67 4.23 -14.07
C ASP A 152 16.02 5.61 -14.64
N LEU A 153 15.75 6.69 -13.91
CA LEU A 153 15.98 8.06 -14.35
C LEU A 153 17.45 8.38 -14.64
N HIS A 154 18.38 7.85 -13.83
CA HIS A 154 19.82 8.15 -13.92
C HIS A 154 20.66 7.02 -14.51
N GLY A 155 20.06 5.89 -14.88
CA GLY A 155 20.73 4.81 -15.58
C GLY A 155 21.14 5.27 -16.98
N THR A 156 22.43 5.16 -17.30
CA THR A 156 22.97 5.47 -18.63
C THR A 156 22.17 4.77 -19.72
N LEU A 157 21.90 5.49 -20.83
CA LEU A 157 21.08 5.06 -21.97
C LEU A 157 21.42 3.65 -22.50
N GLU A 158 22.64 3.17 -22.29
CA GLU A 158 23.11 1.85 -22.72
C GLU A 158 22.44 0.68 -21.97
N VAL A 159 22.12 0.81 -20.68
CA VAL A 159 21.41 -0.25 -19.93
C VAL A 159 19.94 -0.32 -20.37
N ARG A 160 19.34 0.81 -20.72
CA ARG A 160 17.97 0.88 -21.25
C ARG A 160 17.86 0.22 -22.64
N LYS A 161 18.87 0.40 -23.51
CA LYS A 161 18.96 -0.30 -24.81
C LYS A 161 19.09 -1.81 -24.66
N LEU A 162 19.93 -2.26 -23.72
CA LEU A 162 20.10 -3.69 -23.43
C LEU A 162 18.81 -4.32 -22.90
N LYS A 163 18.14 -3.70 -21.92
CA LYS A 163 16.86 -4.20 -21.38
C LYS A 163 15.74 -4.25 -22.43
N ALA A 164 15.65 -3.26 -23.31
CA ALA A 164 14.67 -3.26 -24.41
C ALA A 164 14.95 -4.41 -25.40
N SER A 165 16.22 -4.66 -25.74
CA SER A 165 16.61 -5.78 -26.62
C SER A 165 16.32 -7.16 -26.01
N THR A 166 16.50 -7.30 -24.69
CA THR A 166 16.22 -8.55 -23.98
C THR A 166 14.71 -8.79 -23.85
N LEU A 167 13.91 -7.76 -23.55
CA LEU A 167 12.45 -7.89 -23.49
C LEU A 167 11.83 -8.23 -24.86
N LEU A 168 12.36 -7.66 -25.96
CA LEU A 168 11.95 -8.00 -27.33
C LEU A 168 12.37 -9.41 -27.77
N SER A 169 13.34 -10.03 -27.10
CA SER A 169 13.76 -11.41 -27.37
C SER A 169 12.96 -12.46 -26.60
N VAL A 170 12.26 -12.08 -25.53
CA VAL A 170 11.46 -13.00 -24.70
C VAL A 170 10.05 -13.22 -25.29
N ASP A 171 9.53 -12.26 -26.06
CA ASP A 171 8.23 -12.37 -26.78
C ASP A 171 8.27 -13.26 -28.05
N LYS A 172 9.37 -13.98 -28.30
CA LYS A 172 9.53 -14.88 -29.47
C LYS A 172 9.58 -16.37 -29.15
N THR A 173 9.18 -16.78 -27.96
CA THR A 173 9.08 -18.20 -27.54
C THR A 173 7.74 -18.48 -26.92
#